data_AF-A0A379LR11-F1
#
_entry.id   AF-A0A379LR11-F1
#
_cell.length_a   1.000
_cell.length_b   1.000
_cell.length_c   1.000
_cell.angle_alpha   90.00
_cell.angle_beta   90.00
_cell.angle_gamma   90.00
#
_symmetry.space_group_name_H-M   'P 1'
#
loop_
_entity.id
_entity.type
_entity.pdbx_description
1 polymer ?
#
loop_
_entity_poly.entity_id
_entity_poly.type
_entity_poly.pdbx_seq_one_letter_code
_entity_poly.pdbx_strand_id
1 'polypeptide(L)'
;MKKSLTALALTTLLAVPAVTFAASKNPLSVHVLNQQTGLPASEVEVMLEQKQGESWKVLNTANTNQQGRIDALWPAKPFEAGDYRVIFKTGHYFAAHQQQSFFPEIRWSSISPIPRPPITFRCC
;
A
#
# COMPACT_ATOMS: atom_id res chain seq x y z
N MET A 1 77.96 -10.75 5.69
CA MET A 1 77.30 -10.79 4.36
C MET A 1 76.07 -11.67 4.46
N LYS A 2 74.92 -11.18 3.99
CA LYS A 2 73.61 -11.84 3.70
C LYS A 2 72.46 -11.07 4.37
N LYS A 3 71.53 -10.64 3.52
CA LYS A 3 70.50 -9.60 3.67
C LYS A 3 69.19 -10.22 4.17
N SER A 4 68.41 -9.53 4.99
CA SER A 4 66.95 -9.72 5.09
C SER A 4 66.31 -8.40 5.58
N LEU A 5 65.83 -7.56 4.67
CA LEU A 5 64.47 -7.54 4.09
C LEU A 5 63.38 -7.13 5.11
N THR A 6 63.03 -5.85 4.98
CA THR A 6 61.83 -5.14 5.43
C THR A 6 60.53 -5.91 5.23
N ALA A 7 59.62 -5.85 6.20
CA ALA A 7 58.19 -6.09 5.97
C ALA A 7 57.37 -4.99 6.66
N LEU A 8 56.93 -4.02 5.86
CA LEU A 8 55.97 -3.00 6.22
C LEU A 8 54.58 -3.66 6.17
N ALA A 9 53.97 -3.93 7.33
CA ALA A 9 52.62 -4.50 7.40
C ALA A 9 51.58 -3.43 7.03
N LEU A 10 51.08 -3.50 5.79
CA LEU A 10 50.04 -2.63 5.26
C LEU A 10 48.66 -3.13 5.73
N THR A 11 48.11 -2.49 6.76
CA THR A 11 46.73 -2.69 7.22
C THR A 11 45.74 -2.23 6.14
N THR A 12 45.18 -3.18 5.40
CA THR A 12 44.09 -2.92 4.46
C THR A 12 42.76 -2.93 5.22
N LEU A 13 42.24 -1.73 5.50
CA LEU A 13 40.89 -1.51 6.00
C LEU A 13 39.90 -1.80 4.85
N LEU A 14 39.28 -2.99 4.83
CA LEU A 14 38.18 -3.28 3.92
C LEU A 14 36.94 -2.50 4.37
N ALA A 15 36.71 -1.34 3.75
CA ALA A 15 35.45 -0.63 3.85
C ALA A 15 34.35 -1.41 3.10
N VAL A 16 33.49 -2.09 3.86
CA VAL A 16 32.28 -2.73 3.30
C VAL A 16 31.28 -1.61 3.01
N PRO A 17 30.82 -1.40 1.76
CA PRO A 17 29.74 -0.47 1.51
C PRO A 17 28.46 -1.07 2.10
N ALA A 18 27.80 -0.33 3.00
CA ALA A 18 26.47 -0.68 3.47
C ALA A 18 25.51 -0.64 2.27
N VAL A 19 25.09 -1.80 1.79
CA VAL A 19 24.06 -1.92 0.76
C VAL A 19 22.75 -1.40 1.37
N THR A 20 22.38 -0.17 1.03
CA THR A 20 21.06 0.37 1.40
C THR A 20 20.05 -0.23 0.44
N PHE A 21 19.23 -1.16 0.95
CA PHE A 21 18.06 -1.63 0.23
C PHE A 21 17.01 -0.51 0.25
N ALA A 22 16.68 0.04 -0.91
CA ALA A 22 15.53 0.93 -1.03
C ALA A 22 14.25 0.10 -0.78
N ALA A 23 13.52 0.42 0.29
CA ALA A 23 12.22 -0.20 0.54
C ALA A 23 11.26 0.16 -0.60
N SER A 24 10.74 -0.85 -1.31
CA SER A 24 9.73 -0.64 -2.35
C SER A 24 8.46 -0.09 -1.70
N LYS A 25 8.16 1.19 -1.94
CA LYS A 25 6.92 1.82 -1.47
C LYS A 25 5.72 1.08 -2.05
N ASN A 26 4.70 0.81 -1.23
CA ASN A 26 3.51 0.12 -1.68
C ASN A 26 2.86 0.88 -2.85
N PRO A 27 2.50 0.21 -3.96
CA PRO A 27 2.00 0.87 -5.15
C PRO A 27 0.57 1.41 -5.00
N LEU A 28 -0.16 0.98 -3.96
CA LEU A 28 -1.56 1.31 -3.76
C LEU A 28 -1.83 1.79 -2.34
N SER A 29 -2.21 3.06 -2.23
CA SER A 29 -2.68 3.66 -0.99
C SER A 29 -4.10 4.19 -1.11
N VAL A 30 -4.77 4.27 0.02
CA VAL A 30 -6.15 4.75 0.14
C VAL A 30 -6.21 5.85 1.18
N HIS A 31 -7.05 6.86 0.92
CA HIS A 31 -7.38 7.89 1.88
C HIS A 31 -8.89 8.20 1.83
N VAL A 32 -9.54 8.15 2.98
CA VAL A 32 -10.97 8.38 3.16
C VAL A 32 -11.17 9.60 4.05
N LEU A 33 -11.93 10.57 3.53
CA LEU A 33 -12.31 11.78 4.24
C LEU A 33 -13.82 11.79 4.41
N ASN A 34 -14.31 12.05 5.62
CA ASN A 34 -15.73 12.31 5.84
C ASN A 34 -16.03 13.79 5.55
N GLN A 35 -16.70 14.06 4.43
CA GLN A 35 -17.04 15.44 4.04
C GLN A 35 -18.08 16.11 4.95
N GLN A 36 -18.89 15.35 5.70
CA GLN A 36 -19.87 15.95 6.63
C GLN A 36 -19.19 16.64 7.81
N THR A 37 -18.07 16.09 8.27
CA THR A 37 -17.32 16.61 9.42
C THR A 37 -16.02 17.31 9.02
N GLY A 38 -15.55 17.10 7.78
CA GLY A 38 -14.24 17.54 7.32
C GLY A 38 -13.08 16.75 7.95
N LEU A 39 -13.35 15.65 8.65
CA LEU A 39 -12.36 14.85 9.37
C LEU A 39 -12.04 13.55 8.62
N PRO A 40 -10.84 12.97 8.82
CA PRO A 40 -10.53 11.65 8.29
C PRO A 40 -11.48 10.57 8.83
N ALA A 41 -11.88 9.64 7.97
CA ALA A 41 -12.71 8.51 8.37
C ALA A 41 -11.84 7.33 8.79
N SER A 42 -11.63 7.15 10.09
CA SER A 42 -10.89 6.02 10.66
C SER A 42 -11.74 4.75 10.71
N GLU A 43 -11.06 3.60 10.77
CA GLU A 43 -11.64 2.26 10.90
C GLU A 43 -12.58 1.84 9.75
N VAL A 44 -12.54 2.54 8.62
CA VAL A 44 -13.27 2.16 7.40
C VAL A 44 -12.61 0.92 6.82
N GLU A 45 -13.35 -0.19 6.76
CA GLU A 45 -12.89 -1.41 6.08
C GLU A 45 -12.86 -1.19 4.56
N VAL A 46 -11.73 -1.56 3.96
CA VAL A 46 -11.47 -1.47 2.53
C VAL A 46 -10.97 -2.82 2.01
N MET A 47 -11.63 -3.33 0.98
CA MET A 47 -11.25 -4.57 0.30
C MET A 47 -10.67 -4.26 -1.08
N LEU A 48 -9.56 -4.91 -1.42
CA LEU A 48 -8.99 -4.94 -2.77
C LEU A 48 -9.30 -6.28 -3.42
N GLU A 49 -9.87 -6.24 -4.62
CA GLU A 49 -10.18 -7.42 -5.43
C GLU A 49 -9.60 -7.31 -6.83
N GLN A 50 -9.22 -8.46 -7.39
CA GLN A 50 -8.75 -8.62 -8.77
C GLN A 50 -9.74 -9.50 -9.54
N LYS A 51 -10.02 -9.12 -10.78
CA LYS A 51 -10.85 -9.92 -11.67
C LYS A 51 -10.09 -11.17 -12.11
N GLN A 52 -10.72 -12.33 -12.00
CA GLN A 52 -10.22 -13.64 -12.46
C GLN A 52 -11.29 -14.32 -13.30
N GLY A 53 -11.15 -14.23 -14.63
CA GLY A 53 -12.19 -14.63 -15.56
C GLY A 53 -13.46 -13.78 -15.36
N GLU A 54 -14.56 -14.44 -15.02
CA GLU A 54 -15.85 -13.80 -14.71
C GLU A 54 -16.03 -13.48 -13.22
N SER A 55 -15.10 -13.93 -12.37
CA SER A 55 -15.18 -13.79 -10.91
C SER A 55 -14.26 -12.68 -10.38
N TRP A 56 -14.51 -12.25 -9.15
CA TRP A 56 -13.63 -11.34 -8.41
C TRP A 56 -13.02 -12.08 -7.24
N LYS A 57 -11.70 -11.99 -7.08
CA LYS A 57 -10.96 -12.60 -5.97
C LYS A 57 -10.41 -11.51 -5.05
N VAL A 58 -10.63 -11.67 -3.75
CA VAL A 58 -10.04 -10.82 -2.71
C VAL A 58 -8.52 -10.99 -2.71
N LEU A 59 -7.81 -9.88 -2.84
CA LEU A 59 -6.36 -9.79 -2.72
C LEU A 59 -5.91 -9.32 -1.35
N ASN A 60 -6.61 -8.35 -0.78
CA ASN A 60 -6.31 -7.82 0.54
C ASN A 60 -7.54 -7.17 1.18
N THR A 61 -7.53 -7.05 2.50
CA THR A 61 -8.53 -6.31 3.29
C THR A 61 -7.80 -5.58 4.42
N ALA A 62 -8.12 -4.31 4.62
CA ALA A 62 -7.50 -3.48 5.65
C ALA A 62 -8.45 -2.37 6.10
N ASN A 63 -8.23 -1.84 7.31
CA ASN A 63 -8.99 -0.71 7.85
C ASN A 63 -8.15 0.56 7.78
N THR A 64 -8.82 1.70 7.56
CA THR A 64 -8.16 3.01 7.61
C THR A 64 -7.65 3.33 9.01
N ASN A 65 -6.45 3.89 9.11
CA ASN A 65 -5.87 4.35 10.36
C ASN A 65 -6.55 5.65 10.86
N GLN A 66 -6.04 6.21 11.95
CA GLN A 66 -6.56 7.45 12.58
C GLN A 66 -6.54 8.67 11.65
N GLN A 67 -5.71 8.65 10.60
CA GLN A 67 -5.64 9.70 9.57
C GLN A 67 -6.49 9.34 8.34
N GLY A 68 -7.37 8.35 8.43
CA GLY A 68 -8.23 7.88 7.35
C GLY A 68 -7.47 7.19 6.22
N ARG A 69 -6.26 6.66 6.48
CA ARG A 69 -5.36 6.13 5.44
C ARG A 69 -5.10 4.64 5.55
N ILE A 70 -4.82 4.05 4.39
CA ILE A 70 -4.16 2.75 4.27
C ILE A 70 -2.95 2.98 3.38
N ASP A 71 -1.75 2.98 3.96
CA ASP A 71 -0.51 3.26 3.22
C ASP A 71 -0.11 2.12 2.30
N ALA A 72 -0.52 0.90 2.64
CA ALA A 72 -0.13 -0.32 1.93
C ALA A 72 -1.32 -1.28 1.75
N LEU A 73 -2.17 -1.01 0.75
CA LEU A 73 -3.29 -1.89 0.43
C LEU A 73 -2.89 -3.02 -0.53
N TRP A 74 -1.85 -2.83 -1.35
CA TRP A 74 -1.36 -3.92 -2.19
C TRP A 74 -0.65 -4.99 -1.34
N PRO A 75 -0.94 -6.29 -1.52
CA PRO A 75 -0.22 -7.34 -0.79
C PRO A 75 1.26 -7.43 -1.21
N ALA A 76 2.09 -8.15 -0.44
CA ALA A 76 3.52 -8.33 -0.72
C ALA A 76 3.78 -9.25 -1.94
N LYS A 77 3.24 -8.87 -3.11
CA LYS A 77 3.38 -9.54 -4.39
C LYS A 77 3.67 -8.51 -5.50
N PRO A 78 4.28 -8.92 -6.62
CA PRO A 78 4.46 -8.03 -7.77
C PRO A 78 3.13 -7.44 -8.26
N PHE A 79 3.18 -6.21 -8.77
CA PHE A 79 2.01 -5.60 -9.40
C PHE A 79 1.79 -6.22 -10.78
N GLU A 80 0.58 -6.72 -11.03
CA GLU A 80 0.20 -7.38 -12.28
C GLU A 80 -0.81 -6.52 -13.04
N ALA A 81 -0.78 -6.58 -14.38
CA ALA A 81 -1.83 -5.97 -15.18
C ALA A 81 -3.16 -6.72 -14.98
N GLY A 82 -4.26 -5.98 -14.91
CA GLY A 82 -5.59 -6.57 -14.73
C GLY A 82 -6.62 -5.56 -14.24
N ASP A 83 -7.86 -6.00 -14.18
CA ASP A 83 -8.95 -5.22 -13.61
C ASP A 83 -8.95 -5.39 -12.09
N TYR A 84 -8.93 -4.26 -11.40
CA TYR A 84 -8.97 -4.22 -9.94
C TYR A 84 -10.16 -3.40 -9.49
N ARG A 85 -10.71 -3.75 -8.34
CA ARG A 85 -11.68 -2.90 -7.66
C ARG A 85 -11.36 -2.78 -6.19
N VAL A 86 -11.67 -1.61 -5.66
CA VAL A 86 -11.57 -1.27 -4.25
C VAL A 86 -12.99 -1.06 -3.74
N ILE A 87 -13.34 -1.75 -2.65
CA ILE A 87 -14.66 -1.68 -2.02
C ILE A 87 -14.48 -1.05 -0.65
N PHE A 88 -15.16 0.07 -0.43
CA PHE A 88 -15.20 0.79 0.84
C PHE A 88 -16.50 0.43 1.56
N LYS A 89 -16.40 -0.13 2.77
CA LYS A 89 -17.57 -0.52 3.58
C LYS A 89 -18.17 0.68 4.32
N THR A 90 -18.61 1.68 3.57
CA THR A 90 -19.14 2.95 4.09
C THR A 90 -20.41 2.76 4.91
N GLY A 91 -21.27 1.81 4.57
CA GLY A 91 -22.48 1.53 5.34
C GLY A 91 -22.16 1.08 6.76
N HIS A 92 -21.17 0.21 6.94
CA HIS A 92 -20.71 -0.22 8.27
C HIS A 92 -20.12 0.95 9.06
N TYR A 93 -19.31 1.79 8.41
CA TYR A 93 -18.74 2.98 9.03
C TYR A 93 -19.82 3.93 9.55
N PHE A 94 -20.82 4.30 8.73
CA PHE A 94 -21.88 5.20 9.16
C PHE A 94 -22.80 4.58 10.22
N ALA A 95 -23.09 3.28 10.11
CA ALA A 95 -23.88 2.57 11.11
C ALA A 95 -23.20 2.57 12.49
N ALA A 96 -21.87 2.39 12.55
CA ALA A 96 -21.09 2.51 13.78
C ALA A 96 -21.14 3.92 14.39
N HIS A 97 -21.38 4.94 13.56
CA HIS A 97 -21.56 6.34 13.97
C HIS A 97 -23.04 6.74 14.15
N GLN A 98 -23.96 5.77 14.19
CA GLN A 98 -25.41 5.99 14.35
C GLN A 98 -26.03 6.87 13.25
N GLN A 99 -25.44 6.84 12.04
CA GLN A 99 -25.93 7.55 10.88
C GLN A 99 -26.43 6.57 9.81
N GLN A 100 -27.50 6.94 9.13
CA GLN A 100 -27.94 6.21 7.94
C GLN A 100 -27.06 6.60 6.74
N SER A 101 -26.71 5.61 5.92
CA SER A 101 -26.05 5.85 4.64
C SER A 101 -26.91 5.32 3.51
N PHE A 102 -27.00 6.08 2.43
CA PHE A 102 -27.64 5.62 1.21
C PHE A 102 -26.82 4.51 0.51
N PHE A 103 -25.49 4.52 0.69
CA PHE A 103 -24.59 3.57 0.06
C PHE A 103 -24.14 2.51 1.08
N PRO A 104 -24.59 1.24 0.95
CA PRO A 104 -24.13 0.17 1.84
C PRO A 104 -22.61 -0.07 1.70
N GLU A 105 -22.10 0.11 0.48
CA GLU A 105 -20.69 0.16 0.16
C GLU A 105 -20.47 1.05 -1.07
N ILE A 106 -19.26 1.59 -1.22
CA ILE A 106 -18.83 2.28 -2.43
C ILE A 106 -17.78 1.41 -3.12
N ARG A 107 -18.01 1.12 -4.41
CA ARG A 107 -17.10 0.30 -5.21
C ARG A 107 -16.48 1.16 -6.30
N TRP A 108 -15.17 1.20 -6.31
CA TRP A 108 -14.39 1.85 -7.35
C TRP A 108 -13.64 0.80 -8.16
N SER A 109 -13.80 0.78 -9.48
CA SER A 109 -13.13 -0.17 -10.38
C SER A 109 -12.17 0.54 -11.32
N SER A 110 -10.92 0.06 -11.40
CA SER A 110 -9.98 0.43 -12.45
C SER A 110 -10.01 -0.58 -13.58
N ILE A 111 -10.15 -0.09 -14.79
CA ILE A 111 -9.85 -0.84 -16.02
C ILE A 111 -8.51 -0.29 -16.48
N SER A 112 -7.38 -0.85 -16.01
CA SER A 112 -6.06 -0.37 -16.42
C SER A 112 -5.16 -1.52 -16.87
N PRO A 113 -4.76 -1.57 -18.15
CA PRO A 113 -3.86 -2.60 -18.67
C PRO A 113 -2.37 -2.34 -18.37
N ILE A 114 -1.98 -1.37 -17.52
CA ILE A 114 -0.56 -0.98 -17.35
C ILE A 114 -0.22 -0.68 -15.87
N PRO A 115 0.93 -1.16 -15.35
CA PRO A 115 1.40 -0.84 -14.01
C PRO A 115 1.91 0.62 -13.96
N ARG A 116 1.07 1.55 -13.52
CA ARG A 116 1.53 2.90 -13.13
C ARG A 116 1.38 3.13 -11.64
N PRO A 117 2.27 2.59 -10.80
CA PRO A 117 2.40 3.02 -9.42
C PRO A 117 3.00 4.43 -9.34
N PRO A 118 2.69 5.22 -8.29
CA PRO A 118 1.72 4.94 -7.23
C PRO A 118 0.29 5.38 -7.63
N ILE A 119 -0.70 4.56 -7.30
CA ILE A 119 -2.11 4.91 -7.44
C ILE A 119 -2.63 5.34 -6.07
N THR A 120 -3.26 6.51 -5.99
CA THR A 120 -3.93 6.99 -4.78
C THR A 120 -5.43 7.08 -5.05
N PHE A 121 -6.23 6.32 -4.30
CA PHE A 121 -7.68 6.50 -4.32
C PHE A 121 -8.11 7.47 -3.22
N ARG A 122 -8.93 8.44 -3.61
CA ARG A 122 -9.53 9.40 -2.70
C ARG A 122 -11.04 9.22 -2.75
N CYS A 123 -11.61 8.71 -1.67
CA CYS A 123 -13.05 8.70 -1.46
C CYS A 123 -13.39 9.94 -0.63
N CYS A 124 -14.23 10.81 -1.18
CA CYS A 124 -14.78 11.97 -0.51
C CYS A 124 -16.25 11.67 -0.16
#